data_AF-A0AAV1I5G3-F1
#
_entry.id   AF-A0AAV1I5G3-F1
#
_cell.length_a   1.000
_cell.length_b   1.000
_cell.length_c   1.000
_cell.angle_alpha   90.00
_cell.angle_beta   90.00
_cell.angle_gamma   90.00
#
_symmetry.space_group_name_H-M   'P 1'
#
loop_
_entity.id
_entity.type
_entity.pdbx_description
1 polymer ?
#
loop_
_entity_poly.entity_id
_entity_poly.type
_entity_poly.pdbx_seq_one_letter_code
_entity_poly.pdbx_strand_id
1 'polypeptide(L)'
;MTESSEACPQCQGTSWTLSDGVLVCEICGTQSQVFVQEQQEFQTGIDDLRYRRRAGGPSRRPASAQASEHLPPDVDTVHAMLITYSKALQHALQAMMQALQGLCGSGAPLTSTIRQLWMAIISECGILTLKFARGVKVSMDEVLPMQRAWRITLKGAAWKVLHPDTLLAVLFLGCWVAREAVTGMDILQWANDGTLPFLCLGALSKRVLERLDAVSLGFPLPLLEPSGVMGIQDLMALSAQKAHQINVLLPPVNAPALILRLSQELAIPQEVARAALRLYEVHLAGAPQMRLQDDIHMHPYTHIAAIMLVAIKLLYCLDAEAPEDSDADAPASIDWQAWAEAVVKASRGPVSFPTSAAAASMMSAEQLEAYLQFLRSIVVVSRDSPSSLQDITEAACKRAWLSTTNSGGDPAAALTAEQIPMLLCPSGHDSSGRSYRLSSLRDPAGLYSMGTDYAAVTTALAAHLWLQPTYLHRAVISMESAMKGLECTVEDADDRLCAQVQA
;
A
#
# COMPACT_ATOMS: atom_id res chain seq x y z
N MET A 1 -1.57 13.82 -27.76
CA MET A 1 -0.62 14.89 -28.11
C MET A 1 0.75 14.24 -28.16
N THR A 2 1.51 14.48 -29.23
CA THR A 2 2.77 13.81 -29.57
C THR A 2 3.78 13.80 -28.42
N GLU A 3 4.16 12.61 -27.96
CA GLU A 3 5.32 12.39 -27.09
C GLU A 3 6.54 13.00 -27.77
N SER A 4 7.01 14.14 -27.24
CA SER A 4 8.26 14.72 -27.68
C SER A 4 9.37 13.99 -26.95
N SER A 5 9.89 12.92 -27.55
CA SER A 5 11.16 12.33 -27.09
C SER A 5 12.23 13.41 -27.19
N GLU A 6 12.72 13.91 -26.05
CA GLU A 6 13.79 14.91 -26.04
C GLU A 6 15.03 14.35 -26.76
N ALA A 7 15.49 15.08 -27.79
CA ALA A 7 16.70 14.73 -28.52
C ALA A 7 17.94 15.17 -27.72
N CYS A 8 18.99 14.34 -27.73
CA CYS A 8 20.25 14.66 -27.09
C CYS A 8 20.83 15.98 -27.63
N PRO A 9 21.21 16.95 -26.77
CA PRO A 9 21.72 18.24 -27.23
C PRO A 9 23.06 18.13 -27.97
N GLN A 10 23.79 17.03 -27.79
CA GLN A 10 25.11 16.83 -28.39
C GLN A 10 25.05 16.09 -29.74
N CYS A 11 24.25 15.02 -29.84
CA CYS A 11 24.22 14.17 -31.04
C CYS A 11 22.83 14.00 -31.67
N GLN A 12 21.81 14.68 -31.11
CA GLN A 12 20.41 14.61 -31.53
C GLN A 12 19.77 13.21 -31.48
N GLY A 13 20.43 12.24 -30.83
CA GLY A 13 19.86 10.91 -30.59
C GLY A 13 18.66 10.99 -29.66
N THR A 14 17.61 10.24 -29.96
CA THR A 14 16.40 10.12 -29.12
C THR A 14 16.46 8.90 -28.18
N SER A 15 17.52 8.08 -28.29
CA SER A 15 17.71 6.89 -27.47
C SER A 15 18.53 7.21 -26.23
N TRP A 16 17.98 6.89 -25.07
CA TRP A 16 18.55 7.16 -23.76
C TRP A 16 18.50 5.92 -22.86
N THR A 17 19.58 5.67 -22.14
CA THR A 17 19.73 4.57 -21.17
C THR A 17 20.01 5.11 -19.79
N LEU A 18 19.39 4.53 -18.77
CA LEU A 18 19.65 4.89 -17.37
C LEU A 18 20.91 4.15 -16.88
N SER A 19 21.97 4.90 -16.57
CA SER A 19 23.22 4.36 -15.99
C SER A 19 23.56 5.13 -14.72
N ASP A 20 23.84 4.42 -13.63
CA ASP A 20 24.20 5.00 -12.32
C ASP A 20 23.22 6.08 -11.81
N GLY A 21 21.94 5.90 -12.13
CA GLY A 21 20.89 6.84 -11.74
C GLY A 21 20.95 8.17 -12.47
N VAL A 22 21.53 8.23 -13.67
CA VAL A 22 21.47 9.36 -14.61
C VAL A 22 21.03 8.84 -15.98
N LEU A 23 20.17 9.58 -16.68
CA LEU A 23 19.81 9.28 -18.08
C LEU A 23 20.97 9.69 -19.00
N VAL A 24 21.54 8.74 -19.73
CA VAL A 24 22.70 8.91 -20.60
C VAL A 24 22.32 8.57 -22.04
N CYS A 25 22.67 9.42 -22.99
CA CYS A 25 22.42 9.15 -24.41
C CYS A 25 23.23 7.94 -24.89
N GLU A 26 22.59 6.98 -25.54
CA GLU A 26 23.24 5.75 -26.03
C GLU A 26 24.30 6.01 -27.11
N ILE A 27 24.15 7.10 -27.88
CA ILE A 27 25.01 7.39 -29.03
C ILE A 27 26.31 8.09 -28.59
N CYS A 28 26.22 9.04 -27.67
CA CYS A 28 27.36 9.92 -27.35
C CYS A 28 27.72 9.98 -25.86
N GLY A 29 27.01 9.26 -24.98
CA GLY A 29 27.30 9.26 -23.55
C GLY A 29 26.96 10.56 -22.82
N THR A 30 26.28 11.51 -23.47
CA THR A 30 25.90 12.78 -22.84
C THR A 30 24.77 12.57 -21.84
N GLN A 31 24.92 13.10 -20.62
CA GLN A 31 23.88 13.04 -19.59
C GLN A 31 22.74 14.00 -19.90
N SER A 32 21.51 13.59 -19.63
CA SER A 32 20.32 14.42 -19.79
C SER A 32 20.34 15.56 -18.76
N GLN A 33 20.46 16.80 -19.25
CA GLN A 33 20.44 17.98 -18.39
C GLN A 33 19.11 18.12 -17.65
N VAL A 34 18.00 17.72 -18.28
CA VAL A 34 16.66 17.75 -17.68
C VAL A 34 16.60 16.76 -16.51
N PHE A 35 17.09 15.54 -16.71
CA PHE A 35 17.12 14.54 -15.64
C PHE A 35 18.01 14.95 -14.46
N VAL A 36 19.17 15.55 -14.74
CA VAL A 36 20.10 16.07 -13.71
C VAL A 36 19.45 17.24 -12.96
N GLN A 37 18.77 18.15 -13.66
CA GLN A 37 18.07 19.27 -13.05
C GLN A 37 16.92 18.78 -12.15
N GLU A 38 16.10 17.83 -12.61
CA GLU A 38 15.07 17.19 -11.79
C GLU A 38 15.65 16.48 -10.56
N GLN A 39 16.90 15.99 -10.64
CA GLN A 39 17.56 15.30 -9.52
C GLN A 39 18.04 16.28 -8.48
N GLN A 40 18.60 17.39 -8.94
CA GLN A 40 18.99 18.50 -8.09
C GLN A 40 17.77 19.14 -7.42
N GLU A 41 16.72 19.48 -8.18
CA GLU A 41 15.47 20.07 -7.65
C GLU A 41 14.78 19.15 -6.63
N PHE A 42 14.86 17.83 -6.81
CA PHE A 42 14.34 16.91 -5.81
C PHE A 42 15.21 16.86 -4.55
N GLN A 43 16.54 16.87 -4.69
CA GLN A 43 17.48 16.79 -3.56
C GLN A 43 17.55 18.08 -2.74
N THR A 44 17.51 19.25 -3.39
CA THR A 44 17.58 20.57 -2.72
C THR A 44 16.21 21.11 -2.32
N GLY A 45 15.14 20.44 -2.76
CA GLY A 45 13.77 20.95 -2.69
C GLY A 45 13.47 21.87 -3.87
N ILE A 46 12.18 21.94 -4.25
CA ILE A 46 11.69 22.75 -5.38
C ILE A 46 12.22 24.18 -5.25
N ASP A 47 13.16 24.54 -6.12
CA ASP A 47 13.72 25.89 -6.17
C ASP A 47 12.88 26.75 -7.12
N ASP A 48 12.43 27.88 -6.59
CA ASP A 48 11.41 28.79 -7.09
C ASP A 48 11.84 29.61 -8.33
N LEU A 49 12.83 29.13 -9.09
CA LEU A 49 13.47 29.89 -10.16
C LEU A 49 12.59 30.04 -11.42
N ARG A 50 11.55 29.20 -11.60
CA ARG A 50 10.58 29.40 -12.69
C ARG A 50 9.51 30.46 -12.38
N TYR A 51 9.33 30.89 -11.12
CA TYR A 51 8.28 31.85 -10.74
C TYR A 51 8.79 33.24 -10.36
N ARG A 52 10.11 33.42 -10.18
CA ARG A 52 10.69 34.66 -9.62
C ARG A 52 10.83 35.87 -10.57
N ARG A 53 10.20 35.89 -11.75
CA ARG A 53 10.15 37.11 -12.58
C ARG A 53 8.88 37.91 -12.33
N ARG A 54 8.84 38.63 -11.19
CA ARG A 54 8.22 39.96 -10.96
C ARG A 54 7.74 40.10 -9.51
N ALA A 55 8.66 40.43 -8.61
CA ALA A 55 8.37 41.20 -7.38
C ALA A 55 9.70 41.58 -6.72
N GLY A 56 10.43 42.50 -7.33
CA GLY A 56 11.60 43.11 -6.70
C GLY A 56 11.18 44.39 -5.98
N GLY A 57 10.95 44.30 -4.67
CA GLY A 57 10.82 45.45 -3.77
C GLY A 57 11.72 45.22 -2.54
N PRO A 58 12.35 46.27 -1.98
CA PRO A 58 13.34 46.12 -0.92
C PRO A 58 12.70 45.68 0.40
N SER A 59 13.19 44.55 0.93
CA SER A 59 12.78 43.99 2.22
C SER A 59 13.34 44.84 3.38
N ARG A 60 12.45 45.53 4.10
CA ARG A 60 12.72 46.10 5.43
C ARG A 60 12.55 45.00 6.46
N ARG A 61 13.60 44.69 7.22
CA ARG A 61 13.50 43.94 8.49
C ARG A 61 12.64 44.74 9.48
N PRO A 62 11.59 44.17 10.10
CA PRO A 62 11.09 44.71 11.35
C PRO A 62 11.80 44.05 12.53
N ALA A 63 12.22 44.89 13.45
CA ALA A 63 12.62 44.53 14.80
C ALA A 63 11.38 44.31 15.68
N SER A 64 11.58 43.55 16.76
CA SER A 64 10.69 43.27 17.90
C SER A 64 9.69 42.11 17.74
N ALA A 65 9.97 41.03 18.46
CA ALA A 65 9.30 39.73 18.43
C ALA A 65 8.29 39.53 19.57
N GLN A 66 7.58 40.57 20.03
CA GLN A 66 6.70 40.45 21.22
C GLN A 66 5.33 41.14 21.13
N ALA A 67 4.79 41.41 19.93
CA ALA A 67 3.52 42.16 19.81
C ALA A 67 2.49 41.65 18.77
N SER A 68 2.57 40.40 18.28
CA SER A 68 1.64 39.88 17.26
C SER A 68 0.88 38.62 17.71
N GLU A 69 0.25 38.67 18.88
CA GLU A 69 -0.45 37.50 19.40
C GLU A 69 -1.91 37.37 18.91
N HIS A 70 -2.44 38.36 18.18
CA HIS A 70 -3.89 38.46 17.88
C HIS A 70 -4.28 38.63 16.41
N LEU A 71 -3.34 38.84 15.48
CA LEU A 71 -3.68 38.90 14.05
C LEU A 71 -3.44 37.57 13.36
N PRO A 72 -4.33 37.16 12.42
CA PRO A 72 -4.04 36.04 11.54
C PRO A 72 -2.79 36.33 10.70
N PRO A 73 -2.00 35.29 10.35
CA PRO A 73 -0.85 35.47 9.47
C PRO A 73 -1.28 36.05 8.12
N ASP A 74 -0.43 36.90 7.55
CA ASP A 74 -0.66 37.44 6.22
C ASP A 74 -0.52 36.35 5.14
N VAL A 75 -1.04 36.62 3.94
CA VAL A 75 -1.07 35.65 2.83
C VAL A 75 0.33 35.14 2.49
N ASP A 76 1.36 35.99 2.59
CA ASP A 76 2.74 35.62 2.27
C ASP A 76 3.31 34.67 3.33
N THR A 77 3.00 34.88 4.61
CA THR A 77 3.34 33.95 5.69
C THR A 77 2.64 32.61 5.51
N VAL A 78 1.35 32.61 5.14
CA VAL A 78 0.61 31.37 4.84
C VAL A 78 1.26 30.61 3.68
N HIS A 79 1.60 31.33 2.61
CA HIS A 79 2.27 30.74 1.45
C HIS A 79 3.64 30.14 1.82
N ALA A 80 4.44 30.85 2.62
CA ALA A 80 5.72 30.35 3.13
C ALA A 80 5.56 29.11 4.02
N MET A 81 4.52 29.05 4.87
CA MET A 81 4.20 27.86 5.67
C MET A 81 3.84 26.66 4.78
N LEU A 82 3.07 26.87 3.70
CA LEU A 82 2.70 25.79 2.77
C LEU A 82 3.90 25.27 1.98
N ILE A 83 4.81 26.15 1.56
CA ILE A 83 6.10 25.74 0.96
C ILE A 83 6.90 24.90 1.96
N THR A 84 6.98 25.36 3.21
CA THR A 84 7.68 24.65 4.30
C THR A 84 7.08 23.27 4.55
N TYR A 85 5.74 23.16 4.53
CA TYR A 85 5.02 21.89 4.64
C TYR A 85 5.37 20.93 3.50
N SER A 86 5.28 21.38 2.25
CA SER A 86 5.61 20.54 1.09
C SER A 86 7.06 20.09 1.09
N LYS A 87 8.00 20.96 1.48
CA LYS A 87 9.43 20.60 1.62
C LYS A 87 9.68 19.58 2.73
N ALA A 88 8.97 19.71 3.86
CA ALA A 88 9.06 18.74 4.94
C ALA A 88 8.55 17.36 4.52
N LEU A 89 7.39 17.30 3.83
CA LEU A 89 6.87 16.05 3.27
C LEU A 89 7.81 15.43 2.23
N GLN A 90 8.40 16.24 1.35
CA GLN A 90 9.36 15.77 0.36
C GLN A 90 10.61 15.17 1.01
N HIS A 91 11.13 15.80 2.06
CA HIS A 91 12.27 15.24 2.80
C HIS A 91 11.91 13.92 3.47
N ALA A 92 10.72 13.84 4.04
CA ALA A 92 10.27 12.59 4.63
C ALA A 92 10.06 11.48 3.58
N LEU A 93 9.54 11.83 2.41
CA LEU A 93 9.43 10.90 1.28
C LEU A 93 10.80 10.35 0.91
N GLN A 94 11.85 11.18 0.86
CA GLN A 94 13.22 10.72 0.59
C GLN A 94 13.70 9.69 1.61
N ALA A 95 13.47 9.93 2.90
CA ALA A 95 13.82 8.97 3.94
C ALA A 95 13.05 7.64 3.78
N MET A 96 11.76 7.71 3.44
CA MET A 96 10.95 6.52 3.19
C MET A 96 11.38 5.78 1.91
N MET A 97 11.79 6.49 0.86
CA MET A 97 12.34 5.89 -0.36
C MET A 97 13.65 5.16 -0.10
N GLN A 98 14.54 5.72 0.72
CA GLN A 98 15.78 5.05 1.11
C GLN A 98 15.51 3.75 1.86
N ALA A 99 14.52 3.76 2.77
CA ALA A 99 14.09 2.54 3.45
C ALA A 99 13.50 1.52 2.46
N LEU A 100 12.65 1.97 1.53
CA LEU A 100 12.02 1.13 0.52
C LEU A 100 13.03 0.46 -0.42
N GLN A 101 14.10 1.15 -0.83
CA GLN A 101 15.16 0.58 -1.65
C GLN A 101 15.86 -0.62 -0.97
N GLY A 102 16.02 -0.56 0.35
CA GLY A 102 16.55 -1.68 1.13
C GLY A 102 15.64 -2.91 1.14
N LEU A 103 14.34 -2.73 0.90
CA LEU A 103 13.32 -3.79 0.96
C LEU A 103 13.07 -4.44 -0.40
N CYS A 104 12.97 -3.65 -1.47
CA CYS A 104 12.65 -4.16 -2.80
C CYS A 104 13.85 -4.76 -3.53
N GLY A 105 15.08 -4.53 -3.04
CA GLY A 105 16.31 -4.96 -3.71
C GLY A 105 16.57 -4.30 -5.08
N SER A 106 15.67 -3.41 -5.52
CA SER A 106 15.70 -2.74 -6.81
C SER A 106 16.25 -1.30 -6.69
N GLY A 107 17.14 -0.96 -7.64
CA GLY A 107 18.05 0.18 -7.55
C GLY A 107 17.47 1.58 -7.84
N ALA A 108 18.16 2.34 -8.69
CA ALA A 108 17.83 3.71 -9.11
C ALA A 108 16.46 3.92 -9.84
N PRO A 109 15.88 2.94 -10.58
CA PRO A 109 14.65 3.16 -11.33
C PRO A 109 13.45 3.49 -10.45
N LEU A 110 13.22 2.73 -9.38
CA LEU A 110 12.10 2.92 -8.45
C LEU A 110 12.12 4.32 -7.83
N THR A 111 13.29 4.78 -7.38
CA THR A 111 13.48 6.12 -6.82
C THR A 111 13.17 7.22 -7.83
N SER A 112 13.57 7.06 -9.10
CA SER A 112 13.24 8.03 -10.13
C SER A 112 11.74 8.08 -10.42
N THR A 113 11.08 6.93 -10.51
CA THR A 113 9.63 6.84 -10.72
C THR A 113 8.86 7.51 -9.59
N ILE A 114 9.18 7.20 -8.33
CA ILE A 114 8.54 7.81 -7.15
C ILE A 114 8.71 9.34 -7.16
N ARG A 115 9.91 9.82 -7.48
CA ARG A 115 10.19 11.26 -7.59
C ARG A 115 9.33 11.92 -8.66
N GLN A 116 9.25 11.34 -9.86
CA GLN A 116 8.43 11.91 -10.95
C GLN A 116 6.95 11.98 -10.56
N LEU A 117 6.42 10.91 -9.95
CA LEU A 117 5.06 10.89 -9.43
C LEU A 117 4.83 12.00 -8.38
N TRP A 118 5.74 12.14 -7.41
CA TRP A 118 5.66 13.17 -6.39
C TRP A 118 5.65 14.58 -6.98
N MET A 119 6.57 14.88 -7.90
CA MET A 119 6.67 16.20 -8.51
C MET A 119 5.43 16.54 -9.34
N ALA A 120 4.87 15.57 -10.07
CA ALA A 120 3.61 15.75 -10.79
C ALA A 120 2.45 16.05 -9.82
N ILE A 121 2.35 15.32 -8.70
CA ILE A 121 1.29 15.56 -7.70
C ILE A 121 1.42 16.94 -7.07
N ILE A 122 2.64 17.38 -6.73
CA ILE A 122 2.86 18.72 -6.18
C ILE A 122 2.45 19.80 -7.18
N SER A 123 2.79 19.63 -8.46
CA SER A 123 2.38 20.55 -9.53
C SER A 123 0.86 20.63 -9.66
N GLU A 124 0.18 19.47 -9.74
CA GLU A 124 -1.26 19.40 -9.98
C GLU A 124 -2.12 19.77 -8.76
N CYS A 125 -1.63 19.57 -7.53
CA CYS A 125 -2.43 19.88 -6.33
C CYS A 125 -2.55 21.38 -6.05
N GLY A 126 -1.69 22.22 -6.66
CA GLY A 126 -1.76 23.67 -6.57
C GLY A 126 -1.46 24.26 -5.17
N ILE A 127 -1.01 23.46 -4.21
CA ILE A 127 -0.75 23.87 -2.82
C ILE A 127 0.28 24.99 -2.73
N LEU A 128 1.23 25.03 -3.68
CA LEU A 128 2.29 26.04 -3.76
C LEU A 128 1.85 27.35 -4.43
N THR A 129 0.59 27.49 -4.84
CA THR A 129 0.12 28.71 -5.51
C THR A 129 -0.33 29.77 -4.50
N LEU A 130 -0.03 31.04 -4.80
CA LEU A 130 -0.58 32.18 -4.02
C LEU A 130 -2.11 32.21 -4.04
N LYS A 131 -2.75 31.69 -5.10
CA LYS A 131 -4.20 31.56 -5.19
C LYS A 131 -4.73 30.62 -4.09
N PHE A 132 -4.07 29.49 -3.88
CA PHE A 132 -4.42 28.57 -2.80
C PHE A 132 -4.25 29.23 -1.42
N ALA A 133 -3.11 29.89 -1.17
CA ALA A 133 -2.86 30.60 0.08
C ALA A 133 -3.94 31.65 0.40
N ARG A 134 -4.36 32.45 -0.59
CA ARG A 134 -5.48 33.42 -0.44
C ARG A 134 -6.83 32.77 -0.16
N GLY A 135 -7.02 31.52 -0.56
CA GLY A 135 -8.25 30.76 -0.33
C GLY A 135 -8.41 30.26 1.10
N VAL A 136 -7.34 30.22 1.89
CA VAL A 136 -7.37 29.78 3.29
C VAL A 136 -7.99 30.86 4.16
N LYS A 137 -9.29 30.75 4.44
CA LYS A 137 -10.05 31.69 5.27
C LYS A 137 -10.36 31.08 6.64
N VAL A 138 -10.02 31.78 7.71
CA VAL A 138 -10.39 31.40 9.08
C VAL A 138 -11.84 31.81 9.33
N SER A 139 -12.68 30.86 9.75
CA SER A 139 -13.97 31.21 10.36
C SER A 139 -13.69 31.80 11.74
N MET A 140 -14.17 33.02 11.97
CA MET A 140 -14.12 33.62 13.31
C MET A 140 -15.27 33.06 14.15
N ASP A 141 -15.12 31.82 14.60
CA ASP A 141 -15.98 31.28 15.65
C ASP A 141 -15.45 31.76 17.00
N GLU A 142 -16.29 32.43 17.80
CA GLU A 142 -15.93 33.08 19.07
C GLU A 142 -15.37 32.12 20.15
N VAL A 143 -15.44 30.81 19.91
CA VAL A 143 -15.19 29.76 20.91
C VAL A 143 -13.72 29.34 21.00
N LEU A 144 -12.87 29.62 20.00
CA LEU A 144 -11.47 29.18 19.96
C LEU A 144 -10.47 30.35 19.89
N PRO A 145 -9.32 30.27 20.60
CA PRO A 145 -8.23 31.23 20.41
C PRO A 145 -7.83 31.31 18.93
N MET A 146 -7.65 32.53 18.41
CA MET A 146 -7.40 32.81 16.99
C MET A 146 -6.25 31.98 16.40
N GLN A 147 -5.17 31.78 17.15
CA GLN A 147 -4.04 30.94 16.73
C GLN A 147 -4.41 29.47 16.56
N ARG A 148 -5.27 28.93 17.43
CA ARG A 148 -5.74 27.55 17.35
C ARG A 148 -6.71 27.37 16.19
N ALA A 149 -7.63 28.32 16.01
CA ALA A 149 -8.55 28.35 14.88
C ALA A 149 -7.79 28.37 13.54
N TRP A 150 -6.82 29.27 13.40
CA TRP A 150 -5.94 29.34 12.22
C TRP A 150 -5.22 28.01 11.93
N ARG A 151 -4.59 27.39 12.94
CA ARG A 151 -3.87 26.12 12.77
C ARG A 151 -4.78 25.00 12.28
N ILE A 152 -6.01 24.94 12.80
CA ILE A 152 -7.03 23.97 12.36
C ILE A 152 -7.44 24.26 10.91
N THR A 153 -7.66 25.53 10.56
CA THR A 153 -8.00 25.93 9.18
C THR A 153 -6.89 25.59 8.19
N LEU A 154 -5.63 25.93 8.50
CA LEU A 154 -4.48 25.62 7.65
C LEU A 154 -4.34 24.10 7.48
N LYS A 155 -4.47 23.34 8.57
CA LYS A 155 -4.46 21.88 8.52
C LYS A 155 -5.55 21.33 7.63
N GLY A 156 -6.81 21.76 7.84
CA GLY A 156 -7.94 21.34 7.01
C GLY A 156 -7.77 21.71 5.54
N ALA A 157 -7.20 22.88 5.23
CA ALA A 157 -6.96 23.29 3.84
C ALA A 157 -5.84 22.48 3.19
N ALA A 158 -4.67 22.38 3.84
CA ALA A 158 -3.52 21.65 3.31
C ALA A 158 -3.83 20.15 3.13
N TRP A 159 -4.48 19.53 4.12
CA TRP A 159 -4.82 18.10 4.09
C TRP A 159 -5.84 17.75 3.01
N LYS A 160 -6.69 18.69 2.58
CA LYS A 160 -7.62 18.47 1.45
C LYS A 160 -6.91 18.27 0.11
N VAL A 161 -5.75 18.90 -0.07
CA VAL A 161 -5.01 18.85 -1.35
C VAL A 161 -3.79 17.93 -1.28
N LEU A 162 -3.13 17.87 -0.13
CA LEU A 162 -1.91 17.11 0.10
C LEU A 162 -1.87 16.59 1.55
N HIS A 163 -2.62 15.52 1.81
CA HIS A 163 -2.57 14.80 3.08
C HIS A 163 -1.24 14.03 3.23
N PRO A 164 -0.68 13.85 4.44
CA PRO A 164 0.53 13.04 4.65
C PRO A 164 0.42 11.60 4.10
N ASP A 165 -0.77 11.00 4.12
CA ASP A 165 -1.02 9.66 3.54
C ASP A 165 -0.71 9.58 2.03
N THR A 166 -0.67 10.73 1.34
CA THR A 166 -0.23 10.80 -0.05
C THR A 166 1.18 10.21 -0.21
N LEU A 167 2.02 10.27 0.83
CA LEU A 167 3.33 9.65 0.81
C LEU A 167 3.25 8.13 0.62
N LEU A 168 2.36 7.45 1.35
CA LEU A 168 2.16 6.00 1.20
C LEU A 168 1.59 5.65 -0.17
N ALA A 169 0.60 6.42 -0.63
CA ALA A 169 0.02 6.24 -1.96
C ALA A 169 1.06 6.40 -3.07
N VAL A 170 1.97 7.38 -2.96
CA VAL A 170 3.03 7.60 -3.96
C VAL A 170 4.08 6.50 -3.93
N LEU A 171 4.48 5.99 -2.77
CA LEU A 171 5.38 4.85 -2.69
C LEU A 171 4.76 3.60 -3.31
N PHE A 172 3.48 3.34 -3.02
CA PHE A 172 2.75 2.23 -3.60
C PHE A 172 2.63 2.36 -5.13
N LEU A 173 2.22 3.52 -5.63
CA LEU A 173 2.18 3.80 -7.08
C LEU A 173 3.55 3.66 -7.73
N GLY A 174 4.61 4.10 -7.05
CA GLY A 174 5.98 3.93 -7.52
C GLY A 174 6.34 2.48 -7.73
N CYS A 175 6.07 1.63 -6.72
CA CYS A 175 6.25 0.17 -6.82
C CYS A 175 5.41 -0.43 -7.95
N TRP A 176 4.16 0.00 -8.06
CA TRP A 176 3.23 -0.49 -9.08
C TRP A 176 3.72 -0.17 -10.51
N VAL A 177 4.10 1.09 -10.76
CA VAL A 177 4.62 1.54 -12.07
C VAL A 177 5.96 0.89 -12.38
N ALA A 178 6.83 0.73 -11.38
CA ALA A 178 8.10 0.03 -11.50
C ALA A 178 7.96 -1.49 -11.62
N ARG A 179 6.72 -2.02 -11.59
CA ARG A 179 6.41 -3.46 -11.69
C ARG A 179 7.06 -4.28 -10.58
N GLU A 180 7.23 -3.70 -9.40
CA GLU A 180 7.73 -4.40 -8.24
C GLU A 180 6.71 -5.43 -7.75
N ALA A 181 7.21 -6.55 -7.22
CA ALA A 181 6.39 -7.53 -6.54
C ALA A 181 6.12 -7.04 -5.12
N VAL A 182 5.39 -5.91 -4.99
CA VAL A 182 5.00 -5.26 -3.75
C VAL A 182 3.51 -5.00 -3.79
N THR A 183 2.82 -5.40 -2.72
CA THR A 183 1.39 -5.22 -2.52
C THR A 183 1.11 -3.94 -1.72
N GLY A 184 -0.14 -3.48 -1.74
CA GLY A 184 -0.55 -2.37 -0.86
C GLY A 184 -0.39 -2.74 0.62
N MET A 185 -0.55 -4.02 0.96
CA MET A 185 -0.41 -4.52 2.33
C MET A 185 1.01 -4.38 2.83
N ASP A 186 2.00 -4.69 2.00
CA ASP A 186 3.41 -4.56 2.36
C ASP A 186 3.75 -3.11 2.76
N ILE A 187 3.27 -2.13 1.99
CA ILE A 187 3.48 -0.70 2.27
C ILE A 187 2.87 -0.30 3.63
N LEU A 188 1.63 -0.75 3.90
CA LEU A 188 0.96 -0.44 5.17
C LEU A 188 1.63 -1.16 6.35
N GLN A 189 2.06 -2.40 6.15
CA GLN A 189 2.78 -3.16 7.16
C GLN A 189 4.08 -2.49 7.54
N TRP A 190 4.89 -2.13 6.54
CA TRP A 190 6.16 -1.46 6.76
C TRP A 190 5.96 -0.09 7.43
N ALA A 191 4.86 0.61 7.13
CA ALA A 191 4.53 1.85 7.82
C ALA A 191 4.11 1.63 9.28
N ASN A 192 3.38 0.54 9.56
CA ASN A 192 2.89 0.19 10.90
C ASN A 192 4.00 -0.32 11.82
N ASP A 193 4.92 -1.12 11.30
CA ASP A 193 6.06 -1.65 12.07
C ASP A 193 7.25 -0.67 12.12
N GLY A 194 7.16 0.42 11.36
CA GLY A 194 8.14 1.51 11.28
C GLY A 194 9.35 1.22 10.42
N THR A 195 9.35 0.11 9.68
CA THR A 195 10.34 -0.15 8.62
C THR A 195 10.32 0.99 7.59
N LEU A 196 9.13 1.45 7.20
CA LEU A 196 8.93 2.76 6.60
C LEU A 196 8.65 3.78 7.71
N PRO A 197 9.45 4.85 7.84
CA PRO A 197 9.36 5.78 8.97
C PRO A 197 8.20 6.79 8.83
N PHE A 198 7.02 6.32 8.43
CA PHE A 198 5.81 7.12 8.21
C PHE A 198 5.22 7.65 9.52
N LEU A 199 5.16 6.85 10.58
CA LEU A 199 4.67 7.34 11.87
C LEU A 199 5.65 8.32 12.54
N CYS A 200 6.89 8.40 12.03
CA CYS A 200 7.96 9.28 12.50
C CYS A 200 8.06 10.61 11.72
N LEU A 201 7.08 10.94 10.86
CA LEU A 201 7.13 12.14 9.99
C LEU A 201 7.46 13.43 10.74
N GLY A 202 6.84 13.66 11.91
CA GLY A 202 7.11 14.85 12.72
C GLY A 202 8.56 14.93 13.19
N ALA A 203 9.14 13.80 13.59
CA ALA A 203 10.53 13.71 14.05
C ALA A 203 11.53 13.85 12.90
N LEU A 204 11.28 13.18 11.76
CA LEU A 204 12.09 13.30 10.55
C LEU A 204 12.13 14.74 10.03
N SER A 205 10.98 15.41 10.08
CA SER A 205 10.84 16.77 9.58
C SER A 205 11.45 17.81 10.50
N LYS A 206 11.64 17.53 11.80
CA LYS A 206 12.12 18.51 12.79
C LYS A 206 13.42 19.19 12.37
N ARG A 207 14.43 18.42 11.93
CA ARG A 207 15.72 18.95 11.46
C ARG A 207 15.58 19.84 10.22
N VAL A 208 14.65 19.51 9.32
CA VAL A 208 14.38 20.32 8.12
C VAL A 208 13.66 21.60 8.50
N LEU A 209 12.67 21.51 9.39
CA LEU A 209 11.92 22.66 9.88
C LEU A 209 12.81 23.64 10.64
N GLU A 210 13.78 23.16 11.44
CA GLU A 210 14.78 23.99 12.08
C GLU A 210 15.65 24.75 11.06
N ARG A 211 16.09 24.07 9.98
CA ARG A 211 16.86 24.72 8.90
C ARG A 211 16.04 25.73 8.09
N LEU A 212 14.73 25.51 7.97
CA LEU A 212 13.82 26.39 7.25
C LEU A 212 13.26 27.53 8.13
N ASP A 213 13.77 27.67 9.36
CA ASP A 213 13.30 28.66 10.33
C ASP A 213 11.77 28.60 10.57
N ALA A 214 11.21 27.39 10.56
CA ALA A 214 9.77 27.17 10.67
C ALA A 214 9.19 27.67 12.02
N VAL A 215 10.05 27.81 13.03
CA VAL A 215 9.68 28.37 14.34
C VAL A 215 9.36 29.85 14.23
N SER A 216 10.16 30.63 13.49
CA SER A 216 9.88 32.06 13.29
C SER A 216 8.62 32.27 12.45
N LEU A 217 8.30 31.32 11.56
CA LEU A 217 7.06 31.27 10.81
C LEU A 217 5.85 30.86 11.67
N GLY A 218 6.01 30.34 12.89
CA GLY A 218 4.89 29.82 13.67
C GLY A 218 4.28 28.53 13.10
N PHE A 219 5.08 27.71 12.41
CA PHE A 219 4.62 26.50 11.73
C PHE A 219 3.95 25.49 12.67
N PRO A 220 2.78 24.92 12.31
CA PRO A 220 2.15 23.87 13.09
C PRO A 220 2.78 22.49 12.85
N LEU A 221 3.68 22.04 13.73
CA LEU A 221 4.18 20.65 13.72
C LEU A 221 3.09 19.57 13.57
N PRO A 222 1.89 19.69 14.22
CA PRO A 222 0.80 18.72 14.05
C PRO A 222 0.21 18.62 12.64
N LEU A 223 0.66 19.45 11.69
CA LEU A 223 0.34 19.36 10.27
C LEU A 223 1.04 18.17 9.60
N LEU A 224 2.20 17.76 10.13
CA LEU A 224 3.02 16.66 9.63
C LEU A 224 2.84 15.36 10.41
N GLU A 225 2.06 15.39 11.50
CA GLU A 225 1.79 14.20 12.31
C GLU A 225 0.63 13.42 11.71
N PRO A 226 0.87 12.22 11.16
CA PRO A 226 -0.21 11.34 10.74
C PRO A 226 -0.97 10.85 11.97
N SER A 227 -2.29 10.73 11.84
CA SER A 227 -3.16 10.19 12.89
C SER A 227 -2.96 8.69 13.10
N GLY A 228 -2.45 8.00 12.08
CA GLY A 228 -2.25 6.56 11.99
C GLY A 228 -1.89 6.17 10.56
N VAL A 229 -1.70 4.88 10.31
CA VAL A 229 -1.50 4.33 8.95
C VAL A 229 -2.87 3.99 8.37
N MET A 230 -3.23 4.59 7.23
CA MET A 230 -4.53 4.39 6.58
C MET A 230 -4.85 2.91 6.27
N GLY A 231 -6.15 2.59 6.09
CA GLY A 231 -6.57 1.26 5.67
C GLY A 231 -6.24 0.95 4.20
N ILE A 232 -6.26 -0.34 3.82
CA ILE A 232 -5.95 -0.75 2.44
C ILE A 232 -6.92 -0.16 1.42
N GLN A 233 -8.21 -0.09 1.74
CA GLN A 233 -9.20 0.51 0.83
C GLN A 233 -8.89 1.99 0.58
N ASP A 234 -8.54 2.73 1.64
CA ASP A 234 -8.18 4.14 1.52
C ASP A 234 -6.86 4.32 0.76
N LEU A 235 -5.87 3.44 0.96
CA LEU A 235 -4.62 3.45 0.21
C LEU A 235 -4.88 3.27 -1.28
N MET A 236 -5.71 2.28 -1.64
CA MET A 236 -5.99 1.93 -3.04
C MET A 236 -6.79 3.04 -3.73
N ALA A 237 -7.84 3.53 -3.07
CA ALA A 237 -8.63 4.66 -3.56
C ALA A 237 -7.80 5.94 -3.70
N LEU A 238 -6.96 6.27 -2.71
CA LEU A 238 -6.08 7.43 -2.79
C LEU A 238 -5.04 7.27 -3.91
N SER A 239 -4.50 6.08 -4.09
CA SER A 239 -3.53 5.79 -5.16
C SER A 239 -4.16 5.92 -6.54
N ALA A 240 -5.35 5.36 -6.75
CA ALA A 240 -6.08 5.51 -8.00
C ALA A 240 -6.47 6.97 -8.27
N GLN A 241 -6.95 7.68 -7.24
CA GLN A 241 -7.26 9.11 -7.32
C GLN A 241 -6.03 9.92 -7.73
N LYS A 242 -4.86 9.66 -7.12
CA LYS A 242 -3.63 10.36 -7.44
C LYS A 242 -3.14 10.04 -8.84
N ALA A 243 -3.14 8.77 -9.24
CA ALA A 243 -2.79 8.38 -10.61
C ALA A 243 -3.68 9.07 -11.65
N HIS A 244 -4.98 9.15 -11.40
CA HIS A 244 -5.93 9.89 -12.25
C HIS A 244 -5.61 11.40 -12.26
N GLN A 245 -5.36 12.00 -11.09
CA GLN A 245 -5.02 13.42 -10.96
C GLN A 245 -3.83 13.81 -11.84
N ILE A 246 -2.80 12.97 -11.93
CA ILE A 246 -1.59 13.23 -12.73
C ILE A 246 -1.60 12.54 -14.10
N ASN A 247 -2.74 11.97 -14.53
CA ASN A 247 -2.93 11.28 -15.80
C ASN A 247 -1.88 10.18 -16.09
N VAL A 248 -1.47 9.43 -15.07
CA VAL A 248 -0.53 8.32 -15.24
C VAL A 248 -1.27 7.07 -15.72
N LEU A 249 -0.76 6.48 -16.80
CA LEU A 249 -1.21 5.17 -17.27
C LEU A 249 -0.61 4.09 -16.40
N LEU A 250 -1.44 3.42 -15.61
CA LEU A 250 -1.00 2.33 -14.75
C LEU A 250 -0.92 1.02 -15.54
N PRO A 251 0.23 0.31 -15.50
CA PRO A 251 0.31 -1.05 -16.03
C PRO A 251 -0.58 -1.99 -15.19
N PRO A 252 -0.86 -3.22 -15.66
CA PRO A 252 -1.38 -4.24 -14.76
C PRO A 252 -0.38 -4.52 -13.63
N VAL A 253 -0.84 -5.17 -12.57
CA VAL A 253 0.01 -5.68 -11.47
C VAL A 253 1.02 -6.69 -12.01
N ASN A 254 2.20 -6.79 -11.39
CA ASN A 254 3.19 -7.82 -11.73
C ASN A 254 2.80 -9.18 -11.14
N ALA A 255 1.70 -9.75 -11.64
CA ALA A 255 1.14 -11.00 -11.15
C ALA A 255 2.15 -12.17 -11.18
N PRO A 256 2.96 -12.37 -12.24
CA PRO A 256 3.95 -13.45 -12.26
C PRO A 256 4.97 -13.35 -11.11
N ALA A 257 5.49 -12.15 -10.86
CA ALA A 257 6.46 -11.95 -9.78
C ALA A 257 5.81 -12.13 -8.40
N LEU A 258 4.56 -11.70 -8.23
CA LEU A 258 3.80 -11.93 -6.99
C LEU A 258 3.47 -13.41 -6.75
N ILE A 259 3.13 -14.18 -7.80
CA ILE A 259 2.92 -15.63 -7.70
C ILE A 259 4.19 -16.34 -7.21
N LEU A 260 5.34 -16.00 -7.80
CA LEU A 260 6.64 -16.55 -7.39
C LEU A 260 6.99 -16.14 -5.96
N ARG A 261 6.78 -14.87 -5.60
CA ARG A 261 7.00 -14.36 -4.25
C ARG A 261 6.14 -15.10 -3.22
N LEU A 262 4.84 -15.23 -3.47
CA LEU A 262 3.92 -15.94 -2.58
C LEU A 262 4.29 -17.42 -2.42
N SER A 263 4.68 -18.09 -3.51
CA SER A 263 5.16 -19.47 -3.43
C SER A 263 6.37 -19.61 -2.52
N GLN A 264 7.31 -18.67 -2.57
CA GLN A 264 8.48 -18.65 -1.69
C GLN A 264 8.12 -18.32 -0.25
N GLU A 265 7.36 -17.26 -0.01
CA GLU A 265 6.95 -16.80 1.33
C GLU A 265 6.16 -17.87 2.09
N LEU A 266 5.29 -18.60 1.39
CA LEU A 266 4.40 -19.61 1.96
C LEU A 266 4.99 -21.03 1.92
N ALA A 267 6.22 -21.18 1.42
CA ALA A 267 6.86 -22.47 1.19
C ALA A 267 5.97 -23.47 0.42
N ILE A 268 5.18 -22.96 -0.53
CA ILE A 268 4.33 -23.77 -1.39
C ILE A 268 5.21 -24.44 -2.47
N PRO A 269 4.98 -25.72 -2.80
CA PRO A 269 5.75 -26.42 -3.83
C PRO A 269 5.80 -25.70 -5.17
N GLN A 270 6.93 -25.79 -5.85
CA GLN A 270 7.21 -25.02 -7.07
C GLN A 270 6.28 -25.41 -8.23
N GLU A 271 5.78 -26.65 -8.26
CA GLU A 271 4.78 -27.14 -9.20
C GLU A 271 3.48 -26.33 -9.13
N VAL A 272 3.06 -25.89 -7.94
CA VAL A 272 1.89 -25.01 -7.77
C VAL A 272 2.14 -23.67 -8.44
N ALA A 273 3.31 -23.06 -8.20
CA ALA A 273 3.65 -21.78 -8.84
C ALA A 273 3.66 -21.90 -10.36
N ARG A 274 4.22 -22.99 -10.91
CA ARG A 274 4.23 -23.26 -12.35
C ARG A 274 2.80 -23.42 -12.90
N ALA A 275 1.93 -24.15 -12.20
CA ALA A 275 0.53 -24.29 -12.59
C ALA A 275 -0.23 -22.96 -12.51
N ALA A 276 -0.05 -22.19 -11.43
CA ALA A 276 -0.65 -20.88 -11.24
C ALA A 276 -0.23 -19.87 -12.31
N LEU A 277 1.05 -19.87 -12.72
CA LEU A 277 1.54 -19.02 -13.82
C LEU A 277 0.86 -19.36 -15.15
N ARG A 278 0.70 -20.65 -15.47
CA ARG A 278 -0.01 -21.08 -16.68
C ARG A 278 -1.48 -20.70 -16.66
N LEU A 279 -2.15 -20.92 -15.53
CA LEU A 279 -3.53 -20.49 -15.35
C LEU A 279 -3.65 -18.96 -15.50
N TYR A 280 -2.70 -18.20 -14.96
CA TYR A 280 -2.67 -16.75 -15.09
C TYR A 280 -2.57 -16.31 -16.55
N GLU A 281 -1.65 -16.91 -17.30
CA GLU A 281 -1.45 -16.61 -18.72
C GLU A 281 -2.73 -16.82 -19.54
N VAL A 282 -3.49 -17.88 -19.24
CA VAL A 282 -4.71 -18.22 -19.98
C VAL A 282 -5.92 -17.39 -19.54
N HIS A 283 -6.09 -17.14 -18.24
CA HIS A 283 -7.35 -16.63 -17.69
C HIS A 283 -7.32 -15.18 -17.21
N LEU A 284 -6.16 -14.66 -16.82
CA LEU A 284 -6.06 -13.35 -16.16
C LEU A 284 -5.09 -12.37 -16.84
N ALA A 285 -4.23 -12.84 -17.75
CA ALA A 285 -3.32 -11.98 -18.48
C ALA A 285 -4.09 -10.93 -19.30
N GLY A 286 -3.84 -9.65 -19.01
CA GLY A 286 -4.53 -8.52 -19.66
C GLY A 286 -5.96 -8.26 -19.15
N ALA A 287 -6.47 -9.07 -18.22
CA ALA A 287 -7.81 -8.90 -17.68
C ALA A 287 -7.92 -7.64 -16.80
N PRO A 288 -9.08 -6.96 -16.74
CA PRO A 288 -9.26 -5.73 -15.96
C PRO A 288 -9.00 -5.94 -14.46
N GLN A 289 -9.20 -7.15 -13.95
CA GLN A 289 -8.91 -7.57 -12.57
C GLN A 289 -7.43 -7.37 -12.20
N MET A 290 -6.53 -7.36 -13.19
CA MET A 290 -5.10 -7.15 -12.96
C MET A 290 -4.71 -5.67 -12.89
N ARG A 291 -5.65 -4.74 -13.13
CA ARG A 291 -5.41 -3.30 -12.98
C ARG A 291 -5.68 -2.85 -11.55
N LEU A 292 -5.21 -1.66 -11.19
CA LEU A 292 -5.52 -1.07 -9.90
C LEU A 292 -7.06 -0.88 -9.80
N GLN A 293 -7.65 -1.45 -8.75
CA GLN A 293 -9.08 -1.40 -8.47
C GLN A 293 -9.32 -0.71 -7.13
N ASP A 294 -10.36 0.13 -7.06
CA ASP A 294 -10.75 0.84 -5.83
C ASP A 294 -11.50 -0.07 -4.85
N ASP A 295 -12.10 -1.16 -5.34
CA ASP A 295 -12.82 -2.14 -4.53
C ASP A 295 -11.88 -3.20 -3.97
N ILE A 296 -11.91 -3.38 -2.64
CA ILE A 296 -11.11 -4.35 -1.90
C ILE A 296 -11.38 -5.80 -2.31
N HIS A 297 -12.62 -6.11 -2.70
CA HIS A 297 -13.00 -7.46 -3.13
C HIS A 297 -12.48 -7.79 -4.53
N MET A 298 -12.18 -6.77 -5.32
CA MET A 298 -11.71 -6.87 -6.70
C MET A 298 -10.21 -6.60 -6.82
N HIS A 299 -9.49 -6.54 -5.70
CA HIS A 299 -8.06 -6.31 -5.74
C HIS A 299 -7.35 -7.43 -6.52
N PRO A 300 -6.38 -7.09 -7.39
CA PRO A 300 -5.59 -8.08 -8.12
C PRO A 300 -4.97 -9.15 -7.22
N TYR A 301 -4.61 -8.81 -5.98
CA TYR A 301 -4.03 -9.74 -5.01
C TYR A 301 -5.01 -10.86 -4.63
N THR A 302 -6.31 -10.55 -4.52
CA THR A 302 -7.37 -11.54 -4.29
C THR A 302 -7.45 -12.54 -5.45
N HIS A 303 -7.34 -12.06 -6.68
CA HIS A 303 -7.35 -12.91 -7.87
C HIS A 303 -6.06 -13.73 -8.03
N ILE A 304 -4.90 -13.18 -7.65
CA ILE A 304 -3.64 -13.92 -7.60
C ILE A 304 -3.69 -15.03 -6.54
N ALA A 305 -4.24 -14.74 -5.37
CA ALA A 305 -4.45 -15.76 -4.34
C ALA A 305 -5.44 -16.83 -4.80
N ALA A 306 -6.50 -16.43 -5.49
CA ALA A 306 -7.48 -17.37 -6.04
C ALA A 306 -6.85 -18.31 -7.07
N ILE A 307 -5.97 -17.81 -7.94
CA ILE A 307 -5.30 -18.64 -8.95
C ILE A 307 -4.29 -19.61 -8.34
N MET A 308 -3.60 -19.18 -7.28
CA MET A 308 -2.78 -20.06 -6.47
C MET A 308 -3.63 -21.16 -5.84
N LEU A 309 -4.76 -20.80 -5.21
CA LEU A 309 -5.62 -21.78 -4.58
C LEU A 309 -6.18 -22.80 -5.58
N VAL A 310 -6.67 -22.36 -6.75
CA VAL A 310 -7.12 -23.28 -7.81
C VAL A 310 -5.99 -24.18 -8.29
N ALA A 311 -4.77 -23.67 -8.44
CA ALA A 311 -3.62 -24.51 -8.78
C ALA A 311 -3.39 -25.61 -7.73
N ILE A 312 -3.49 -25.28 -6.43
CA ILE A 312 -3.38 -26.28 -5.34
C ILE A 312 -4.53 -27.30 -5.44
N LYS A 313 -5.77 -26.84 -5.65
CA LYS A 313 -6.93 -27.73 -5.81
C LYS A 313 -6.74 -28.74 -6.94
N LEU A 314 -6.23 -28.29 -8.08
CA LEU A 314 -6.03 -29.15 -9.25
C LEU A 314 -4.90 -30.16 -9.07
N LEU A 315 -3.82 -29.79 -8.37
CA LEU A 315 -2.64 -30.65 -8.18
C LEU A 315 -2.77 -31.63 -7.01
N TYR A 316 -3.46 -31.22 -5.93
CA TYR A 316 -3.54 -31.99 -4.68
C TYR A 316 -4.96 -32.43 -4.31
N CYS A 317 -5.93 -32.20 -5.21
CA CYS A 317 -7.31 -32.64 -5.04
C CYS A 317 -7.94 -32.23 -3.70
N LEU A 318 -7.80 -30.95 -3.31
CA LEU A 318 -8.33 -30.43 -2.02
C LEU A 318 -9.84 -30.63 -1.81
N ASP A 319 -10.59 -30.93 -2.89
CA ASP A 319 -12.03 -31.18 -2.87
C ASP A 319 -12.39 -32.68 -2.79
N ALA A 320 -11.42 -33.60 -2.91
CA ALA A 320 -11.67 -35.03 -2.93
C ALA A 320 -11.57 -35.64 -1.53
N GLU A 321 -12.52 -36.51 -1.16
CA GLU A 321 -12.28 -37.48 -0.09
C GLU A 321 -11.13 -38.38 -0.53
N ALA A 322 -10.15 -38.63 0.35
CA ALA A 322 -8.98 -39.44 0.03
C ALA A 322 -9.43 -40.76 -0.63
N PRO A 323 -8.97 -41.07 -1.85
CA PRO A 323 -9.36 -42.31 -2.50
C PRO A 323 -8.91 -43.48 -1.61
N GLU A 324 -9.86 -44.36 -1.26
CA GLU A 324 -9.59 -45.55 -0.42
C GLU A 324 -8.54 -46.49 -1.05
N ASP A 325 -8.30 -46.35 -2.36
CA ASP A 325 -7.30 -47.07 -3.15
C ASP A 325 -6.39 -46.07 -3.91
N SER A 326 -5.34 -45.54 -3.29
CA SER A 326 -4.34 -44.74 -4.00
C SER A 326 -3.10 -45.57 -4.35
N ASP A 327 -2.92 -45.82 -5.66
CA ASP A 327 -1.69 -46.35 -6.26
C ASP A 327 -0.46 -45.48 -5.91
N ALA A 328 0.71 -46.13 -5.95
CA ALA A 328 2.01 -45.68 -5.43
C ALA A 328 2.64 -44.41 -6.07
N ASP A 329 1.95 -43.70 -6.96
CA ASP A 329 2.46 -42.55 -7.72
C ASP A 329 1.79 -41.20 -7.35
N ALA A 330 0.99 -41.16 -6.27
CA ALA A 330 0.42 -39.89 -5.79
C ALA A 330 1.54 -38.90 -5.37
N PRO A 331 1.43 -37.59 -5.71
CA PRO A 331 2.38 -36.59 -5.24
C PRO A 331 2.45 -36.64 -3.70
N ALA A 332 3.64 -36.41 -3.14
CA ALA A 332 3.86 -36.46 -1.70
C ALA A 332 2.75 -35.70 -0.97
N SER A 333 1.99 -36.41 -0.13
CA SER A 333 0.83 -35.83 0.55
C SER A 333 1.31 -34.74 1.51
N ILE A 334 0.99 -33.49 1.18
CA ILE A 334 1.24 -32.36 2.07
C ILE A 334 0.14 -32.36 3.12
N ASP A 335 0.54 -32.30 4.40
CA ASP A 335 -0.39 -32.02 5.48
C ASP A 335 -0.77 -30.53 5.41
N TRP A 336 -1.86 -30.24 4.71
CA TRP A 336 -2.34 -28.88 4.48
C TRP A 336 -2.82 -28.20 5.76
N GLN A 337 -3.21 -28.96 6.79
CA GLN A 337 -3.61 -28.41 8.07
C GLN A 337 -2.40 -27.95 8.86
N ALA A 338 -1.37 -28.82 8.99
CA ALA A 338 -0.11 -28.44 9.61
C ALA A 338 0.58 -27.28 8.88
N TRP A 339 0.52 -27.28 7.54
CA TRP A 339 1.00 -26.16 6.72
C TRP A 339 0.22 -24.89 7.01
N ALA A 340 -1.11 -24.94 7.05
CA ALA A 340 -1.96 -23.76 7.28
C ALA A 340 -1.72 -23.17 8.67
N GLU A 341 -1.60 -24.01 9.70
CA GLU A 341 -1.25 -23.57 11.05
C GLU A 341 0.12 -22.88 11.10
N ALA A 342 1.11 -23.46 10.42
CA ALA A 342 2.45 -22.88 10.34
C ALA A 342 2.43 -21.52 9.62
N VAL A 343 1.71 -21.42 8.50
CA VAL A 343 1.52 -20.15 7.76
C VAL A 343 0.84 -19.13 8.64
N VAL A 344 -0.31 -19.43 9.24
CA VAL A 344 -1.06 -18.50 10.11
C VAL A 344 -0.20 -18.02 11.28
N LYS A 345 0.58 -18.92 11.88
CA LYS A 345 1.49 -18.58 12.99
C LYS A 345 2.64 -17.69 12.53
N ALA A 346 3.13 -17.85 11.29
CA ALA A 346 4.17 -17.04 10.70
C ALA A 346 3.64 -15.72 10.09
N SER A 347 2.36 -15.68 9.71
CA SER A 347 1.71 -14.52 9.14
C SER A 347 1.73 -13.39 10.15
N ARG A 348 2.42 -12.32 9.77
CA ARG A 348 2.40 -11.07 10.52
C ARG A 348 1.04 -10.43 10.25
N GLY A 349 0.20 -10.31 11.28
CA GLY A 349 -1.10 -9.65 11.17
C GLY A 349 -0.98 -8.16 10.81
N PRO A 350 -2.11 -7.42 10.73
CA PRO A 350 -2.14 -6.00 10.36
C PRO A 350 -1.27 -5.09 11.23
N VAL A 351 -0.94 -5.57 12.43
CA VAL A 351 -0.06 -4.92 13.38
C VAL A 351 0.98 -5.93 13.84
N SER A 352 2.26 -5.58 13.76
CA SER A 352 3.38 -6.42 14.25
C SER A 352 3.44 -6.50 15.78
N PHE A 353 2.53 -5.82 16.48
CA PHE A 353 2.53 -5.58 17.92
C PHE A 353 1.11 -5.70 18.49
N PRO A 354 0.98 -5.99 19.79
CA PRO A 354 -0.29 -6.35 20.40
C PRO A 354 -1.22 -5.13 20.46
N THR A 355 -2.50 -5.42 20.29
CA THR A 355 -3.56 -4.42 20.13
C THR A 355 -4.45 -4.33 21.37
N SER A 356 -4.07 -5.04 22.44
CA SER A 356 -4.72 -4.98 23.74
C SER A 356 -3.69 -5.13 24.85
N ALA A 357 -3.97 -4.53 26.00
CA ALA A 357 -3.12 -4.68 27.17
C ALA A 357 -3.04 -6.15 27.64
N ALA A 358 -4.10 -6.93 27.40
CA ALA A 358 -4.13 -8.36 27.68
C ALA A 358 -3.15 -9.13 26.77
N ALA A 359 -3.18 -8.88 25.46
CA ALA A 359 -2.24 -9.48 24.52
C ALA A 359 -0.79 -9.04 24.79
N ALA A 360 -0.58 -7.77 25.17
CA ALA A 360 0.73 -7.27 25.59
C ALA A 360 1.23 -7.95 26.87
N SER A 361 0.34 -8.25 27.82
CA SER A 361 0.69 -8.93 29.08
C SER A 361 1.02 -10.42 28.90
N MET A 362 0.61 -11.02 27.79
CA MET A 362 0.91 -12.42 27.43
C MET A 362 2.22 -12.57 26.64
N MET A 363 2.90 -11.47 26.31
CA MET A 363 4.16 -11.51 25.57
C MET A 363 5.29 -12.13 26.40
N SER A 364 6.17 -12.86 25.72
CA SER A 364 7.47 -13.22 26.31
C SER A 364 8.31 -11.97 26.60
N ALA A 365 9.29 -12.08 27.49
CA ALA A 365 10.16 -10.95 27.85
C ALA A 365 10.87 -10.33 26.63
N GLU A 366 11.29 -11.15 25.66
CA GLU A 366 11.94 -10.69 24.43
C GLU A 366 10.96 -9.94 23.51
N GLN A 367 9.74 -10.46 23.35
CA GLN A 367 8.69 -9.80 22.57
C GLN A 367 8.24 -8.49 23.21
N LEU A 368 8.16 -8.44 24.53
CA LEU A 368 7.81 -7.24 25.28
C LEU A 368 8.89 -6.15 25.13
N GLU A 369 10.18 -6.51 25.21
CA GLU A 369 11.26 -5.53 25.00
C GLU A 369 11.27 -5.00 23.56
N ALA A 370 11.08 -5.87 22.56
CA ALA A 370 10.93 -5.45 21.16
C ALA A 370 9.72 -4.52 20.97
N TYR A 371 8.60 -4.81 21.64
CA TYR A 371 7.42 -3.95 21.64
C TYR A 371 7.68 -2.59 22.30
N LEU A 372 8.31 -2.56 23.47
CA LEU A 372 8.69 -1.31 24.15
C LEU A 372 9.68 -0.49 23.33
N GLN A 373 10.62 -1.13 22.64
CA GLN A 373 11.55 -0.47 21.73
C GLN A 373 10.81 0.15 20.54
N PHE A 374 9.91 -0.58 19.90
CA PHE A 374 9.02 -0.07 18.85
C PHE A 374 8.22 1.15 19.33
N LEU A 375 7.60 1.05 20.50
CA LEU A 375 6.82 2.14 21.07
C LEU A 375 7.68 3.39 21.30
N ARG A 376 8.89 3.23 21.83
CA ARG A 376 9.83 4.33 22.04
C ARG A 376 10.30 4.95 20.72
N SER A 377 10.58 4.13 19.71
CA SER A 377 11.18 4.57 18.44
C SER A 377 10.18 5.06 17.39
N ILE A 378 8.90 4.71 17.52
CA ILE A 378 7.88 4.97 16.48
C ILE A 378 6.63 5.65 17.05
N VAL A 379 6.18 5.25 18.26
CA VAL A 379 4.93 5.77 18.84
C VAL A 379 5.17 7.02 19.69
N VAL A 380 6.26 7.10 20.43
CA VAL A 380 6.52 8.14 21.46
C VAL A 380 7.46 9.25 20.96
N VAL A 381 8.07 9.14 19.77
CA VAL A 381 9.09 10.10 19.28
C VAL A 381 8.62 11.57 19.29
N SER A 382 7.32 11.81 19.20
CA SER A 382 6.73 13.17 19.12
C SER A 382 5.95 13.61 20.38
N ARG A 383 5.86 12.80 21.44
CA ARG A 383 5.04 13.11 22.63
C ARG A 383 5.77 12.79 23.94
N ASP A 384 5.31 13.41 25.02
CA ASP A 384 5.73 13.06 26.38
C ASP A 384 5.47 11.56 26.64
N SER A 385 6.35 10.93 27.40
CA SER A 385 6.30 9.49 27.69
C SER A 385 4.92 9.12 28.28
N PRO A 386 4.17 8.19 27.66
CA PRO A 386 2.87 7.77 28.19
C PRO A 386 3.02 7.19 29.61
N SER A 387 2.09 7.56 30.48
CA SER A 387 2.11 7.25 31.92
C SER A 387 1.76 5.81 32.27
N SER A 388 1.05 5.09 31.40
CA SER A 388 0.60 3.72 31.64
C SER A 388 0.67 2.83 30.40
N LEU A 389 0.76 1.51 30.63
CA LEU A 389 0.71 0.48 29.59
C LEU A 389 -0.61 0.53 28.78
N GLN A 390 -1.69 0.98 29.42
CA GLN A 390 -3.00 1.17 28.78
C GLN A 390 -2.98 2.36 27.81
N ASP A 391 -2.38 3.49 28.20
CA ASP A 391 -2.20 4.67 27.34
C ASP A 391 -1.33 4.35 26.11
N ILE A 392 -0.29 3.54 26.32
CA ILE A 392 0.60 3.03 25.28
C ILE A 392 -0.17 2.17 24.27
N THR A 393 -0.97 1.23 24.76
CA THR A 393 -1.71 0.30 23.92
C THR A 393 -2.82 1.02 23.14
N GLU A 394 -3.52 1.95 23.78
CA GLU A 394 -4.55 2.77 23.12
C GLU A 394 -3.96 3.69 22.04
N ALA A 395 -2.78 4.26 22.27
CA ALA A 395 -2.06 5.04 21.26
C ALA A 395 -1.60 4.18 20.07
N ALA A 396 -1.20 2.93 20.31
CA ALA A 396 -0.88 1.98 19.25
C ALA A 396 -2.13 1.57 18.45
N CYS A 397 -3.25 1.28 19.10
CA CYS A 397 -4.51 0.90 18.43
C CYS A 397 -5.11 2.04 17.60
N LYS A 398 -5.07 3.27 18.11
CA LYS A 398 -5.48 4.46 17.35
C LYS A 398 -4.65 4.65 16.09
N ARG A 399 -3.35 4.33 16.13
CA ARG A 399 -2.45 4.45 14.98
C ARG A 399 -2.58 3.30 13.98
N ALA A 400 -2.90 2.10 14.46
CA ALA A 400 -3.12 0.91 13.64
C ALA A 400 -4.57 0.78 13.12
N TRP A 401 -5.41 1.82 13.26
CA TRP A 401 -6.80 1.82 12.79
C TRP A 401 -7.72 0.75 13.40
N LEU A 402 -7.44 0.31 14.63
CA LEU A 402 -8.26 -0.68 15.32
C LEU A 402 -9.38 -0.06 16.19
N SER A 403 -9.54 1.27 16.16
CA SER A 403 -10.50 1.96 17.03
C SER A 403 -11.50 2.88 16.30
N THR A 404 -11.71 2.74 14.99
CA THR A 404 -12.73 3.55 14.29
C THR A 404 -14.11 2.91 14.42
N THR A 405 -14.84 3.31 15.46
CA THR A 405 -16.26 2.99 15.70
C THR A 405 -17.23 3.70 14.74
N ASN A 406 -16.79 4.21 13.58
CA ASN A 406 -17.63 5.06 12.72
C ASN A 406 -17.39 4.84 11.21
N SER A 407 -17.52 3.60 10.76
CA SER A 407 -17.96 3.23 9.42
C SER A 407 -18.34 1.75 9.46
N GLY A 408 -19.51 1.39 8.92
CA GLY A 408 -20.18 0.10 9.16
C GLY A 408 -19.55 -1.15 8.54
N GLY A 409 -18.24 -1.29 8.60
CA GLY A 409 -17.52 -2.52 8.31
C GLY A 409 -16.27 -2.56 9.18
N ASP A 410 -16.24 -3.49 10.12
CA ASP A 410 -15.14 -3.62 11.08
C ASP A 410 -13.87 -4.13 10.36
N PRO A 411 -12.81 -3.31 10.18
CA PRO A 411 -11.56 -3.78 9.59
C PRO A 411 -10.84 -4.76 10.54
N ALA A 412 -11.20 -4.78 11.83
CA ALA A 412 -10.73 -5.78 12.80
C ALA A 412 -11.41 -7.15 12.63
N ALA A 413 -12.35 -7.30 11.68
CA ALA A 413 -12.85 -8.61 11.28
C ALA A 413 -11.84 -9.40 10.44
N ALA A 414 -10.67 -8.86 10.10
CA ALA A 414 -9.53 -9.67 9.67
C ALA A 414 -9.16 -10.57 10.85
N LEU A 415 -9.50 -11.86 10.74
CA LEU A 415 -9.37 -12.89 11.76
C LEU A 415 -8.10 -12.67 12.60
N THR A 416 -8.29 -12.29 13.86
CA THR A 416 -7.17 -12.27 14.81
C THR A 416 -6.59 -13.69 14.90
N ALA A 417 -5.29 -13.81 15.16
CA ALA A 417 -4.64 -15.11 15.36
C ALA A 417 -5.34 -15.98 16.43
N GLU A 418 -6.14 -15.37 17.31
CA GLU A 418 -6.97 -16.04 18.33
C GLU A 418 -8.30 -16.61 17.78
N GLN A 419 -8.82 -16.11 16.65
CA GLN A 419 -10.08 -16.58 16.03
C GLN A 419 -9.87 -17.74 15.03
N ILE A 420 -8.64 -17.96 14.58
CA ILE A 420 -8.30 -18.97 13.57
C ILE A 420 -8.34 -20.42 14.12
N PRO A 421 -7.90 -20.71 15.36
CA PRO A 421 -8.05 -22.06 15.95
C PRO A 421 -9.50 -22.52 16.09
N MET A 422 -10.46 -21.59 16.23
CA MET A 422 -11.89 -21.94 16.29
C MET A 422 -12.49 -22.30 14.93
N LEU A 423 -11.87 -21.89 13.81
CA LEU A 423 -12.27 -22.27 12.46
C LEU A 423 -11.57 -23.56 11.98
N LEU A 424 -10.42 -23.90 12.57
CA LEU A 424 -9.62 -25.09 12.23
C LEU A 424 -10.05 -26.36 13.01
N CYS A 425 -10.94 -26.24 14.00
CA CYS A 425 -11.46 -27.37 14.76
C CYS A 425 -12.98 -27.54 14.56
N PRO A 426 -13.45 -28.42 13.66
CA PRO A 426 -14.82 -28.89 13.71
C PRO A 426 -14.92 -29.89 14.86
N SER A 427 -15.18 -29.41 16.08
CA SER A 427 -15.60 -30.29 17.17
C SER A 427 -17.04 -30.76 16.89
N GLY A 428 -17.18 -31.75 16.01
CA GLY A 428 -18.44 -32.35 15.62
C GLY A 428 -18.24 -33.41 14.54
N HIS A 429 -17.95 -34.65 14.96
CA HIS A 429 -18.15 -35.81 14.08
C HIS A 429 -19.64 -35.90 13.74
N ASP A 430 -20.01 -35.52 12.52
CA ASP A 430 -21.31 -35.88 11.96
C ASP A 430 -21.08 -36.83 10.78
N SER A 431 -21.35 -38.11 11.03
CA SER A 431 -21.04 -39.26 10.18
C SER A 431 -22.02 -39.43 9.02
N SER A 432 -22.38 -38.34 8.32
CA SER A 432 -23.31 -38.43 7.19
C SER A 432 -22.58 -38.19 5.86
N GLY A 433 -22.19 -39.28 5.22
CA GLY A 433 -21.57 -39.30 3.90
C GLY A 433 -22.45 -38.60 2.86
N ARG A 434 -22.10 -37.36 2.52
CA ARG A 434 -22.67 -36.62 1.40
C ARG A 434 -21.54 -36.13 0.50
N SER A 435 -21.32 -36.91 -0.56
CA SER A 435 -20.59 -36.53 -1.76
C SER A 435 -21.09 -35.17 -2.27
N TYR A 436 -20.24 -34.15 -2.22
CA TYR A 436 -20.60 -32.80 -2.63
C TYR A 436 -20.40 -32.64 -4.15
N ARG A 437 -21.50 -32.46 -4.88
CA ARG A 437 -21.50 -31.92 -6.25
C ARG A 437 -21.39 -30.39 -6.19
N LEU A 438 -20.77 -29.82 -7.23
CA LEU A 438 -20.54 -28.42 -7.58
C LEU A 438 -21.76 -27.45 -7.51
N SER A 439 -22.89 -27.83 -6.91
CA SER A 439 -24.18 -27.15 -7.06
C SER A 439 -24.77 -26.50 -5.79
N SER A 440 -24.11 -26.56 -4.62
CA SER A 440 -24.64 -25.92 -3.40
C SER A 440 -23.81 -24.68 -3.00
N LEU A 441 -24.02 -23.57 -3.71
CA LEU A 441 -23.16 -22.36 -3.71
C LEU A 441 -23.92 -21.05 -3.37
N ARG A 442 -24.89 -21.05 -2.46
CA ARG A 442 -25.68 -19.84 -2.14
C ARG A 442 -25.78 -19.43 -0.67
N ASP A 443 -25.15 -20.15 0.26
CA ASP A 443 -25.25 -19.82 1.69
C ASP A 443 -23.94 -19.27 2.26
N PRO A 444 -23.90 -18.05 2.83
CA PRO A 444 -22.73 -17.53 3.55
C PRO A 444 -22.34 -18.35 4.80
N ALA A 445 -23.19 -19.29 5.26
CA ALA A 445 -22.81 -20.30 6.26
C ALA A 445 -21.97 -21.47 5.70
N GLY A 446 -21.67 -21.49 4.39
CA GLY A 446 -21.07 -22.63 3.67
C GLY A 446 -19.58 -22.93 3.90
N LEU A 447 -18.88 -22.20 4.77
CA LEU A 447 -17.49 -22.55 5.15
C LEU A 447 -17.43 -23.88 5.92
N TYR A 448 -18.49 -24.22 6.66
CA TYR A 448 -18.55 -25.45 7.47
C TYR A 448 -18.79 -26.74 6.66
N SER A 449 -19.08 -26.64 5.36
CA SER A 449 -19.29 -27.80 4.48
C SER A 449 -18.17 -28.02 3.46
N MET A 450 -17.02 -27.37 3.65
CA MET A 450 -15.86 -27.49 2.76
C MET A 450 -14.97 -28.65 3.21
N GLY A 451 -14.21 -29.25 2.29
CA GLY A 451 -13.11 -30.14 2.65
C GLY A 451 -12.17 -29.44 3.64
N THR A 452 -11.76 -30.14 4.70
CA THR A 452 -10.97 -29.57 5.81
C THR A 452 -9.70 -28.90 5.30
N ASP A 453 -9.05 -29.51 4.30
CA ASP A 453 -7.83 -28.99 3.70
C ASP A 453 -8.09 -27.74 2.84
N TYR A 454 -9.18 -27.71 2.06
CA TYR A 454 -9.56 -26.51 1.33
C TYR A 454 -9.81 -25.32 2.26
N ALA A 455 -10.53 -25.54 3.36
CA ALA A 455 -10.82 -24.50 4.35
C ALA A 455 -9.53 -24.01 5.03
N ALA A 456 -8.63 -24.93 5.39
CA ALA A 456 -7.34 -24.62 5.98
C ALA A 456 -6.47 -23.77 5.03
N VAL A 457 -6.34 -24.19 3.76
CA VAL A 457 -5.54 -23.46 2.77
C VAL A 457 -6.11 -22.09 2.45
N THR A 458 -7.43 -22.00 2.29
CA THR A 458 -8.12 -20.73 2.06
C THR A 458 -7.89 -19.75 3.22
N THR A 459 -7.99 -20.25 4.46
CA THR A 459 -7.81 -19.42 5.66
C THR A 459 -6.38 -18.94 5.79
N ALA A 460 -5.39 -19.81 5.56
CA ALA A 460 -3.97 -19.45 5.61
C ALA A 460 -3.58 -18.42 4.54
N LEU A 461 -4.01 -18.62 3.28
CA LEU A 461 -3.77 -17.66 2.20
C LEU A 461 -4.43 -16.30 2.49
N ALA A 462 -5.67 -16.33 2.98
CA ALA A 462 -6.39 -15.12 3.34
C ALA A 462 -5.71 -14.39 4.52
N ALA A 463 -5.26 -15.12 5.53
CA ALA A 463 -4.52 -14.55 6.67
C ALA A 463 -3.19 -13.92 6.25
N HIS A 464 -2.44 -14.55 5.34
CA HIS A 464 -1.18 -13.98 4.83
C HIS A 464 -1.37 -12.67 4.06
N LEU A 465 -2.48 -12.58 3.31
CA LEU A 465 -2.79 -11.42 2.46
C LEU A 465 -3.72 -10.38 3.12
N TRP A 466 -4.08 -10.60 4.39
CA TRP A 466 -5.08 -9.83 5.15
C TRP A 466 -6.42 -9.68 4.39
N LEU A 467 -6.86 -10.76 3.77
CA LEU A 467 -8.15 -10.87 3.10
C LEU A 467 -9.15 -11.59 4.00
N GLN A 468 -10.44 -11.38 3.76
CA GLN A 468 -11.46 -12.28 4.31
C GLN A 468 -11.44 -13.61 3.53
N PRO A 469 -11.44 -14.77 4.21
CA PRO A 469 -11.52 -16.07 3.53
C PRO A 469 -12.72 -16.18 2.59
N THR A 470 -13.85 -15.55 2.94
CA THR A 470 -15.07 -15.53 2.12
C THR A 470 -14.88 -14.79 0.80
N TYR A 471 -14.06 -13.73 0.75
CA TYR A 471 -13.77 -13.01 -0.50
C TYR A 471 -12.85 -13.82 -1.40
N LEU A 472 -11.83 -14.45 -0.82
CA LEU A 472 -10.95 -15.35 -1.55
C LEU A 472 -11.75 -16.51 -2.17
N HIS A 473 -12.63 -17.13 -1.39
CA HIS A 473 -13.50 -18.20 -1.88
C HIS A 473 -14.41 -17.75 -3.03
N ARG A 474 -15.02 -16.56 -2.93
CA ARG A 474 -15.83 -15.99 -4.04
C ARG A 474 -15.00 -15.77 -5.31
N ALA A 475 -13.77 -15.28 -5.18
CA ALA A 475 -12.88 -15.11 -6.33
C ALA A 475 -12.52 -16.45 -6.98
N VAL A 476 -12.34 -17.51 -6.17
CA VAL A 476 -12.10 -18.87 -6.64
C VAL A 476 -13.29 -19.39 -7.44
N ILE A 477 -14.51 -19.30 -6.90
CA ILE A 477 -15.75 -19.70 -7.60
C ILE A 477 -15.88 -18.96 -8.93
N SER A 478 -15.64 -17.64 -8.93
CA SER A 478 -15.70 -16.83 -10.13
C SER A 478 -14.71 -17.29 -11.19
N MET A 479 -13.49 -17.67 -10.78
CA MET A 479 -12.45 -18.10 -11.69
C MET A 479 -12.72 -19.51 -12.23
N GLU A 480 -13.14 -20.46 -11.37
CA GLU A 480 -13.55 -21.80 -11.80
C GLU A 480 -14.72 -21.74 -12.80
N SER A 481 -15.67 -20.82 -12.58
CA SER A 481 -16.79 -20.61 -13.52
C SER A 481 -16.30 -20.07 -14.86
N ALA A 482 -15.31 -19.16 -14.85
CA ALA A 482 -14.69 -18.64 -16.07
C ALA A 482 -13.90 -19.72 -16.82
N MET A 483 -13.20 -20.60 -16.11
CA MET A 483 -12.47 -21.74 -16.68
C MET A 483 -13.42 -22.70 -17.40
N LYS A 484 -14.53 -23.10 -16.74
CA LYS A 484 -15.56 -23.95 -17.34
C LYS A 484 -16.19 -23.32 -18.58
N GLY A 485 -16.44 -22.01 -18.54
CA GLY A 485 -16.97 -21.29 -19.69
C GLY A 485 -16.04 -21.36 -20.91
N LEU A 486 -14.72 -21.25 -20.69
CA LEU A 486 -13.72 -21.38 -21.76
C LEU A 486 -13.65 -22.80 -22.31
N GLU A 487 -13.68 -23.82 -21.44
CA GLU A 487 -13.69 -25.22 -21.86
C GLU A 487 -14.87 -25.53 -22.80
N CYS A 488 -16.09 -25.12 -22.42
CA CYS A 488 -17.26 -25.29 -23.28
C CYS A 488 -17.12 -24.58 -24.64
N THR A 489 -16.50 -23.38 -24.68
CA THR A 489 -16.30 -22.67 -25.95
C THR A 489 -15.26 -23.32 -26.86
N VAL A 490 -14.27 -24.00 -26.29
CA VAL A 490 -13.26 -24.75 -27.05
C VAL A 490 -13.88 -26.02 -27.62
N GLU A 491 -14.66 -26.76 -26.82
CA GLU A 491 -15.41 -27.94 -27.27
C GLU A 491 -16.37 -27.57 -28.44
N ASP A 492 -17.13 -26.48 -28.29
CA ASP A 492 -18.02 -25.98 -29.35
C ASP A 492 -17.26 -25.58 -30.63
N ALA A 493 -16.03 -25.05 -30.49
CA ALA A 493 -15.20 -24.64 -31.62
C ALA A 493 -14.59 -25.85 -32.34
N ASP A 494 -14.13 -26.85 -31.59
CA ASP A 494 -13.59 -28.11 -32.11
C ASP A 494 -14.68 -28.93 -32.80
N ASP A 495 -15.89 -28.98 -32.25
CA ASP A 495 -17.04 -29.63 -32.89
C ASP A 495 -17.42 -28.94 -34.21
N ARG A 496 -17.36 -27.60 -34.26
CA ARG A 496 -17.58 -26.83 -35.49
C ARG A 496 -16.48 -27.05 -36.52
N LEU A 497 -15.22 -27.14 -36.10
CA LEU A 497 -14.10 -27.44 -36.99
C LEU A 497 -14.20 -28.88 -37.53
N CYS A 498 -14.57 -29.84 -36.69
CA CYS A 498 -14.80 -31.23 -37.10
C CYS A 498 -15.96 -31.33 -38.10
N ALA A 499 -17.05 -30.60 -37.88
CA ALA A 499 -18.17 -30.53 -38.82
C ALA A 499 -17.79 -29.88 -40.16
N GLN A 500 -16.87 -28.91 -40.17
CA GLN A 500 -16.35 -28.27 -41.39
C GLN A 500 -15.36 -29.16 -42.16
N VAL A 501 -14.59 -30.01 -41.48
CA VAL A 501 -13.66 -30.96 -42.13
C VAL A 501 -14.40 -32.17 -42.72
N GLN A 502 -15.57 -32.51 -42.16
CA GLN A 502 -16.42 -33.60 -42.65
C GLN A 502 -17.35 -33.22 -43.82
N ALA A 503 -17.55 -31.92 -44.07
CA ALA A 503 -18.32 -31.37 -45.18
C ALA A 503 -17.42 -31.09 -46.39
#